data_AF-A0A1H3UQ34-F1
#
_entry.id   AF-A0A1H3UQ34-F1
#
_cell.length_a   1.000
_cell.length_b   1.000
_cell.length_c   1.000
_cell.angle_alpha   90.00
_cell.angle_beta   90.00
_cell.angle_gamma   90.00
#
_symmetry.space_group_name_H-M   'P 1'
#
loop_
_entity.id
_entity.type
_entity.pdbx_description
1 polymer ?
#
loop_
_entity_poly.entity_id
_entity_poly.type
_entity_poly.pdbx_seq_one_letter_code
_entity_poly.pdbx_strand_id
1 'polypeptide(L)'
;MKKLVPDPPLPGQFRTPEHDLATQRIRLALAANTAETSILDSLKATVPTAVGRDALFSVRPDVSAEEALVHVSLLLDCAVQVSDEISERASGVERGLIWSMIHSVEMANAVVSALLDANRPAEAGAGR
;
A
#
# COMPACT_ATOMS: atom_id res chain seq x y z
N MET A 1 -18.13 3.63 -45.16
CA MET A 1 -17.11 4.25 -44.30
C MET A 1 -16.48 3.13 -43.47
N LYS A 2 -15.22 2.76 -43.74
CA LYS A 2 -14.52 1.73 -42.94
C LYS A 2 -14.22 2.36 -41.58
N LYS A 3 -14.93 1.92 -40.54
CA LYS A 3 -14.62 2.28 -39.15
C LYS A 3 -13.17 1.87 -38.92
N LEU A 4 -12.31 2.86 -38.69
CA LEU A 4 -10.93 2.63 -38.28
C LEU A 4 -11.03 1.99 -36.88
N VAL A 5 -10.87 0.67 -36.83
CA VAL A 5 -10.81 -0.05 -35.55
C VAL A 5 -9.48 0.35 -34.92
N PRO A 6 -9.47 0.97 -33.73
CA PRO A 6 -8.21 1.26 -33.04
C PRO A 6 -7.45 -0.04 -32.81
N ASP A 7 -6.16 -0.04 -33.12
CA ASP A 7 -5.31 -1.21 -32.87
C ASP A 7 -5.38 -1.58 -31.38
N PRO A 8 -5.43 -2.89 -31.06
CA PRO A 8 -5.41 -3.34 -29.67
C PRO A 8 -4.11 -2.87 -29.01
N PRO A 9 -4.16 -2.38 -27.75
CA PRO A 9 -2.96 -2.00 -27.03
C PRO A 9 -2.04 -3.23 -26.90
N LEU A 10 -0.74 -3.01 -27.07
CA LEU A 10 0.24 -4.08 -26.93
C LEU A 10 0.33 -4.49 -25.45
N PRO A 11 0.34 -5.79 -25.12
CA PRO A 11 0.50 -6.25 -23.74
C PRO A 11 1.81 -5.69 -23.17
N GLY A 12 1.72 -4.99 -22.04
CA GLY A 12 2.88 -4.44 -21.32
C GLY A 12 3.25 -2.98 -21.60
N GLN A 13 2.39 -2.20 -22.27
CA GLN A 13 2.65 -0.76 -22.48
C GLN A 13 2.53 0.11 -21.21
N PHE A 14 1.83 -0.37 -20.16
CA PHE A 14 1.54 0.42 -18.96
C PHE A 14 2.17 -0.13 -17.67
N ARG A 15 2.50 -1.43 -17.61
CA ARG A 15 3.36 -1.96 -16.55
C ARG A 15 4.80 -1.58 -16.84
N THR A 16 5.36 -0.68 -16.05
CA THR A 16 6.80 -0.51 -16.05
C THR A 16 7.41 -1.79 -15.48
N PRO A 17 8.27 -2.51 -16.23
CA PRO A 17 8.99 -3.68 -15.71
C PRO A 17 9.85 -3.31 -14.48
N GLU A 18 10.11 -2.03 -14.31
CA GLU A 18 10.74 -1.45 -13.12
C GLU A 18 9.92 -1.65 -11.84
N HIS A 19 8.58 -1.58 -11.88
CA HIS A 19 7.74 -1.78 -10.69
C HIS A 19 7.71 -3.26 -10.27
N ASP A 20 7.61 -4.17 -11.23
CA ASP A 20 7.68 -5.62 -10.98
C ASP A 20 9.04 -5.99 -10.38
N LEU A 21 10.13 -5.43 -10.95
CA LEU A 21 11.48 -5.60 -10.43
C LEU A 21 11.65 -4.98 -9.03
N ALA A 22 11.12 -3.79 -8.79
CA ALA A 22 11.19 -3.12 -7.49
C ALA A 22 10.46 -3.93 -6.41
N THR A 23 9.26 -4.42 -6.71
CA THR A 23 8.47 -5.26 -5.81
C THR A 23 9.18 -6.57 -5.53
N GLN A 24 9.74 -7.22 -6.56
CA GLN A 24 10.50 -8.44 -6.41
C GLN A 24 11.78 -8.23 -5.60
N ARG A 25 12.48 -7.11 -5.78
CA ARG A 25 13.65 -6.70 -4.99
C ARG A 25 13.29 -6.49 -3.52
N ILE A 26 12.17 -5.84 -3.23
CA ILE A 26 11.69 -5.64 -1.86
C ILE A 26 11.37 -7.00 -1.22
N ARG A 27 10.63 -7.88 -1.92
CA ARG A 27 10.34 -9.24 -1.44
C ARG A 27 11.60 -10.05 -1.17
N LEU A 28 12.58 -9.99 -2.07
CA LEU A 28 13.87 -10.68 -1.89
C LEU A 28 14.69 -10.07 -0.76
N ALA A 29 14.71 -8.74 -0.61
CA ALA A 29 15.41 -8.07 0.48
C ALA A 29 14.79 -8.40 1.85
N LEU A 30 13.45 -8.46 1.93
CA LEU A 30 12.74 -8.89 3.13
C LEU A 30 13.02 -10.37 3.44
N ALA A 31 12.98 -11.24 2.44
CA ALA A 31 13.26 -12.67 2.61
C ALA A 31 14.74 -12.97 2.92
N ALA A 32 15.66 -12.13 2.45
CA ALA A 32 17.09 -12.23 2.72
C ALA A 32 17.50 -11.55 4.04
N ASN A 33 16.61 -10.76 4.65
CA ASN A 33 16.83 -10.18 5.96
C ASN A 33 16.63 -11.24 7.06
N THR A 34 17.52 -12.22 7.04
CA THR A 34 17.67 -13.25 8.07
C THR A 34 18.80 -12.80 8.99
N ALA A 35 18.51 -12.01 10.02
CA ALA A 35 19.56 -11.63 10.96
C ALA A 35 18.99 -11.41 12.36
N GLU A 36 19.17 -12.44 13.21
CA GLU A 36 19.44 -12.50 14.66
C GLU A 36 18.81 -11.51 15.68
N THR A 37 18.04 -10.52 15.26
CA THR A 37 17.00 -9.77 15.97
C THR A 37 16.50 -8.79 14.91
N SER A 38 15.39 -9.13 14.27
CA SER A 38 14.87 -8.33 13.16
C SER A 38 14.65 -6.91 13.69
N ILE A 39 15.04 -5.88 12.95
CA ILE A 39 14.71 -4.48 13.32
C ILE A 39 13.19 -4.35 13.56
N LEU A 40 12.40 -5.20 12.88
CA LEU A 40 10.96 -5.32 13.06
C LEU A 40 10.55 -5.83 14.45
N ASP A 41 11.37 -6.66 15.11
CA ASP A 41 11.17 -7.10 16.50
C ASP A 41 11.34 -5.95 17.50
N SER A 42 12.13 -4.93 17.14
CA SER A 42 12.31 -3.73 17.97
C SER A 42 11.18 -2.70 17.82
N LEU A 43 10.37 -2.82 16.76
CA LEU A 43 9.23 -1.95 16.51
C LEU A 43 8.03 -2.38 17.36
N LYS A 44 7.35 -1.40 17.93
CA LYS A 44 6.08 -1.62 18.60
C LYS A 44 5.02 -2.02 17.58
N ALA A 45 4.14 -2.93 18.01
CA ALA A 45 2.97 -3.33 17.27
C ALA A 45 2.04 -2.13 17.02
N THR A 46 1.23 -2.24 15.97
CA THR A 46 0.22 -1.24 15.59
C THR A 46 -0.65 -0.79 16.77
N VAL A 47 -0.93 0.51 16.83
CA VAL A 47 -1.92 1.08 17.75
C VAL A 47 -3.14 1.56 16.97
N PRO A 48 -4.35 1.50 17.55
CA PRO A 48 -5.55 1.90 16.84
C PRO A 48 -5.63 3.42 16.79
N THR A 49 -5.76 3.96 15.57
CA THR A 49 -6.10 5.37 15.35
C THR A 49 -7.61 5.56 15.45
N ALA A 50 -8.04 6.65 16.09
CA ALA A 50 -9.46 6.97 16.22
C ALA A 50 -10.08 7.30 14.86
N VAL A 51 -11.22 6.69 14.54
CA VAL A 51 -12.00 7.02 13.35
C VAL A 51 -12.54 8.45 13.47
N GLY A 52 -12.39 9.25 12.43
CA GLY A 52 -12.76 10.66 12.44
C GLY A 52 -12.69 11.29 11.07
N ARG A 53 -12.61 12.63 11.04
CA ARG A 53 -12.56 13.39 9.78
C ARG A 53 -11.32 13.05 8.93
N ASP A 54 -10.22 12.72 9.59
CA ASP A 54 -8.92 12.50 8.95
C ASP A 54 -8.60 11.00 8.76
N ALA A 55 -9.41 10.10 9.33
CA ALA A 55 -9.21 8.66 9.26
C ALA A 55 -10.56 7.94 9.16
N LEU A 56 -10.84 7.34 8.00
CA LEU A 56 -12.11 6.63 7.74
C LEU A 56 -12.14 5.22 8.36
N PHE A 57 -10.97 4.65 8.67
CA PHE A 57 -10.81 3.29 9.17
C PHE A 57 -9.89 3.28 10.40
N SER A 58 -10.05 2.28 11.26
CA SER A 58 -9.14 2.01 12.37
C SER A 58 -8.38 0.71 12.11
N VAL A 59 -7.10 0.70 12.48
CA VAL A 59 -6.23 -0.47 12.35
C VAL A 59 -6.36 -1.32 13.60
N ARG A 60 -6.38 -2.65 13.42
CA ARG A 60 -6.40 -3.59 14.54
C ARG A 60 -5.16 -3.35 15.41
N PRO A 61 -5.31 -3.23 16.74
CA PRO A 61 -4.15 -3.14 17.62
C PRO A 61 -3.35 -4.45 17.61
N ASP A 62 -2.11 -4.36 18.08
CA ASP A 62 -1.25 -5.50 18.41
C ASP A 62 -0.83 -6.38 17.21
N VAL A 63 -1.06 -5.90 15.98
CA VAL A 63 -0.45 -6.50 14.77
C VAL A 63 1.03 -6.13 14.75
N SER A 64 1.90 -7.13 14.64
CA SER A 64 3.35 -6.94 14.60
C SER A 64 3.74 -6.04 13.43
N ALA A 65 4.87 -5.33 13.57
CA ALA A 65 5.34 -4.44 12.51
C ALA A 65 5.61 -5.20 11.21
N GLU A 66 6.11 -6.43 11.28
CA GLU A 66 6.33 -7.29 10.12
C GLU A 66 5.02 -7.63 9.40
N GLU A 67 4.04 -8.15 10.13
CA GLU A 67 2.74 -8.54 9.55
C GLU A 67 2.01 -7.32 8.96
N ALA A 68 2.05 -6.19 9.67
CA ALA A 68 1.50 -4.94 9.20
C ALA A 68 2.15 -4.46 7.89
N LEU A 69 3.48 -4.52 7.77
CA LEU A 69 4.20 -4.12 6.56
C LEU A 69 3.95 -5.08 5.38
N VAL A 70 3.75 -6.38 5.63
CA VAL A 70 3.30 -7.34 4.60
C VAL A 70 1.92 -6.94 4.07
N HIS A 71 0.98 -6.56 4.94
CA HIS A 71 -0.34 -6.09 4.52
C HIS A 71 -0.29 -4.78 3.74
N VAL A 72 0.55 -3.83 4.14
CA VAL A 72 0.81 -2.59 3.36
C VAL A 72 1.29 -2.93 1.96
N SER A 73 2.25 -3.85 1.85
CA SER A 73 2.79 -4.28 0.55
C SER A 73 1.70 -4.88 -0.35
N LEU A 74 0.83 -5.73 0.20
CA LEU A 74 -0.28 -6.31 -0.54
C LEU A 74 -1.29 -5.25 -1.01
N LEU A 75 -1.66 -4.30 -0.14
CA LEU A 75 -2.58 -3.22 -0.48
C LEU A 75 -2.03 -2.33 -1.60
N LEU A 76 -0.74 -2.03 -1.58
CA LEU A 76 -0.07 -1.26 -2.64
C LEU A 76 0.02 -2.05 -3.95
N ASP A 77 0.29 -3.36 -3.90
CA ASP A 77 0.27 -4.25 -5.07
C ASP A 77 -1.13 -4.28 -5.71
N CYS A 78 -2.20 -4.37 -4.89
CA CYS A 78 -3.57 -4.25 -5.37
C CYS A 78 -3.84 -2.89 -6.03
N ALA A 79 -3.38 -1.79 -5.42
CA ALA A 79 -3.54 -0.45 -6.01
C ALA A 79 -2.87 -0.37 -7.39
N VAL A 80 -1.66 -0.92 -7.54
CA VAL A 80 -0.94 -0.99 -8.82
C VAL A 80 -1.72 -1.80 -9.85
N GLN A 81 -2.19 -3.00 -9.51
CA GLN A 81 -2.96 -3.84 -10.45
C GLN A 81 -4.25 -3.16 -10.92
N VAL A 82 -4.94 -2.46 -10.02
CA VAL A 82 -6.15 -1.69 -10.38
C VAL A 82 -5.79 -0.50 -11.26
N SER A 83 -4.65 0.15 -11.04
CA SER A 83 -4.14 1.23 -11.90
C SER A 83 -3.77 0.75 -13.31
N ASP A 84 -3.24 -0.48 -13.43
CA ASP A 84 -2.97 -1.12 -14.71
C ASP A 84 -4.29 -1.34 -15.47
N GLU A 85 -5.32 -1.86 -14.80
CA GLU A 85 -6.63 -2.12 -15.41
C GLU A 85 -7.34 -0.84 -15.88
N ILE A 86 -7.23 0.24 -15.11
CA ILE A 86 -7.68 1.59 -15.50
C ILE A 86 -6.96 2.04 -16.78
N SER A 87 -5.63 1.89 -16.81
CA SER A 87 -4.82 2.34 -17.94
C SER A 87 -5.10 1.53 -19.22
N GLU A 88 -5.37 0.22 -19.09
CA GLU A 88 -5.65 -0.70 -20.20
C GLU A 88 -7.06 -0.55 -20.79
N ARG A 89 -8.07 -0.22 -19.96
CA ARG A 89 -9.49 -0.25 -20.37
C ARG A 89 -10.08 1.11 -20.72
N ALA A 90 -9.26 2.17 -20.77
CA ALA A 90 -9.58 3.60 -20.91
C ALA A 90 -10.75 3.92 -21.88
N SER A 91 -11.97 3.64 -21.44
CA SER A 91 -13.22 3.82 -22.17
C SER A 91 -14.15 4.82 -21.47
N GLY A 92 -13.66 5.44 -20.38
CA GLY A 92 -14.29 6.59 -19.72
C GLY A 92 -15.24 6.27 -18.56
N VAL A 93 -15.39 5.00 -18.14
CA VAL A 93 -16.27 4.61 -17.01
C VAL A 93 -15.53 3.74 -15.99
N GLU A 94 -14.44 4.27 -15.43
CA GLU A 94 -13.58 3.52 -14.49
C GLU A 94 -13.67 4.05 -13.06
N ARG A 95 -14.72 4.84 -12.77
CA ARG A 95 -14.93 5.43 -11.44
C ARG A 95 -14.83 4.39 -10.33
N GLY A 96 -15.38 3.19 -10.52
CA GLY A 96 -15.30 2.10 -9.53
C GLY A 96 -13.88 1.58 -9.31
N LEU A 97 -13.08 1.44 -10.37
CA LEU A 97 -11.68 1.03 -10.28
C LEU A 97 -10.83 2.12 -9.61
N ILE A 98 -11.04 3.39 -9.98
CA ILE A 98 -10.35 4.52 -9.34
C ILE A 98 -10.63 4.54 -7.83
N TRP A 99 -11.90 4.36 -7.43
CA TRP A 99 -12.26 4.27 -6.01
C TRP A 99 -11.63 3.05 -5.31
N SER A 100 -11.54 1.89 -5.99
CA SER A 100 -10.86 0.70 -5.45
C SER A 100 -9.36 0.93 -5.21
N MET A 101 -8.68 1.58 -6.17
CA MET A 101 -7.28 1.97 -6.04
C MET A 101 -7.07 2.97 -4.88
N ILE A 102 -7.90 4.01 -4.80
CA ILE A 102 -7.85 5.01 -3.72
C ILE A 102 -8.01 4.34 -2.36
N HIS A 103 -9.02 3.50 -2.18
CA HIS A 103 -9.22 2.80 -0.90
C HIS A 103 -8.03 1.91 -0.53
N SER A 104 -7.42 1.23 -1.50
CA SER A 104 -6.24 0.40 -1.26
C SER A 104 -5.07 1.24 -0.74
N VAL A 105 -4.86 2.45 -1.29
CA VAL A 105 -3.84 3.40 -0.82
C VAL A 105 -4.18 3.98 0.55
N GLU A 106 -5.44 4.36 0.79
CA GLU A 106 -5.88 4.90 2.08
C GLU A 106 -5.71 3.87 3.21
N MET A 107 -6.06 2.61 2.94
CA MET A 107 -5.86 1.51 3.90
C MET A 107 -4.37 1.28 4.19
N ALA A 108 -3.51 1.31 3.16
CA ALA A 108 -2.06 1.19 3.34
C ALA A 108 -1.53 2.33 4.22
N ASN A 109 -1.97 3.57 3.97
CA ASN A 109 -1.59 4.74 4.75
C ASN A 109 -2.08 4.66 6.21
N ALA A 110 -3.28 4.14 6.45
CA ALA A 110 -3.80 3.93 7.79
C ALA A 110 -2.92 2.95 8.59
N VAL A 111 -2.49 1.85 7.98
CA VAL A 111 -1.58 0.87 8.63
C VAL A 111 -0.21 1.49 8.92
N VAL A 112 0.36 2.26 7.99
CA VAL A 112 1.63 2.98 8.22
C VAL A 112 1.49 4.00 9.35
N SER A 113 0.40 4.77 9.37
CA SER A 113 0.12 5.75 10.42
C SER A 113 0.01 5.10 11.80
N ALA A 114 -0.69 3.95 11.88
CA ALA A 114 -0.79 3.16 13.10
C ALA A 114 0.58 2.65 13.60
N LEU A 115 1.50 2.29 12.70
CA LEU A 115 2.87 1.92 13.07
C LEU A 115 3.69 3.13 13.54
N LEU A 116 3.58 4.27 12.86
CA LEU A 116 4.28 5.50 13.25
C LEU A 116 3.78 6.03 14.60
N ASP A 117 2.48 5.96 14.86
CA ASP A 117 1.87 6.35 16.14
C ASP A 117 2.37 5.47 17.28
N ALA A 118 2.45 4.15 17.07
CA ALA A 118 2.96 3.21 18.06
C ALA A 118 4.43 3.51 18.42
N ASN A 119 5.23 3.85 17.41
CA ASN A 119 6.67 4.01 17.52
C ASN A 119 7.11 5.46 17.78
N ARG A 120 6.17 6.40 17.91
CA ARG A 120 6.47 7.78 18.26
C ARG A 120 7.15 7.83 19.64
N PRO A 121 8.27 8.57 19.79
CA PRO A 121 8.82 8.81 21.11
C PRO A 121 7.75 9.50 21.96
N ALA A 122 7.59 9.05 23.21
CA ALA A 122 6.68 9.72 24.13
C ALA A 122 7.11 11.17 24.22
N GLU A 123 6.26 12.10 23.81
CA GLU A 123 6.46 13.53 24.00
C GLU A 123 6.80 13.74 25.48
N ALA A 124 8.07 14.06 25.75
CA ALA A 124 8.55 14.33 27.08
C ALA A 124 7.90 15.62 27.57
N GLY A 125 6.79 15.49 28.31
CA GLY A 125 6.21 16.51 29.16
C GLY A 125 5.96 17.86 28.48
N ALA A 126 4.82 18.01 27.82
CA ALA A 126 4.16 19.31 27.78
C ALA A 126 3.51 19.55 29.15
N GLY A 127 4.31 20.06 30.09
CA GLY A 127 3.80 20.58 31.35
C GLY A 127 2.93 21.81 31.11
N ARG A 128 1.68 21.75 31.55
CA ARG A 128 0.97 22.72 32.41
C ARG A 128 -0.50 22.35 32.53
#